data_AF-A0A9E2PT39-F1
#
_entry.id   AF-A0A9E2PT39-F1
#
_cell.length_a   1.000
_cell.length_b   1.000
_cell.length_c   1.000
_cell.angle_alpha   90.00
_cell.angle_beta   90.00
_cell.angle_gamma   90.00
#
_symmetry.space_group_name_H-M   'P 1'
#
loop_
_entity.id
_entity.type
_entity.pdbx_description
1 polymer ?
#
loop_
_entity_poly.entity_id
_entity_poly.type
_entity_poly.pdbx_seq_one_letter_code
_entity_poly.pdbx_strand_id
1 'polypeptide(L)'
;MKSKASKFCGGALTFVMALLGLAGSAFFAFLVLLIPVHVLADSVVPSTYATSLKPGKSVTITKTVTINKGTPRTALVDVFFLADSTGSMGGTLANVQAGAAAILSGIAGLGDVACGVGEYRDVGDEFVYRLNQDITTNTTAVQNGINAWVASGGGDWAEAQIYALYQVANTAAWRPGSTRIIIWFGDAPGQDPSVGITEVQATADLVANMIKVMALDVGSLNYYFQAQRIADATNGTYYSGIAIDQIVDDIKNAIISSFETYNTVSLGTSMVPTGLTVNVSPPSYTGEGPYDRSIDRIFSFDVTFTAVSPGSYHFSIPVLVDGGTMATEQDNIIVGGLLGFPLPGYTPYTAPVSAVMDNSVLERTPIEFYVPGDVIKAFNGEIGEKQYGVTYLDPYGQYWPAYKNSTGTDFFPPSGTGVRPLNYSNGTYLSYAGNPGYNYEVPEGTPVLATADGKLYKAVIDPVNGAGYDYYNNSYIDHQNGYFSWYLYAPLTPAILAEINLNGYAQVTKGQVIGHVAAAVPNTIKDRLHFEVRCNGNDNQNVVDPYKLGLWLPNTGHVEAVLLLLLEDAPPMAY
;
A
#
# COMPACT_ATOMS: atom_id res chain seq x y z
N MET A 1 28.52 -69.39 10.11
CA MET A 1 29.91 -69.14 9.63
C MET A 1 29.92 -67.82 8.85
N LYS A 2 31.11 -67.21 8.68
CA LYS A 2 31.51 -65.99 7.90
C LYS A 2 30.52 -65.55 6.78
N SER A 3 30.32 -64.26 6.43
CA SER A 3 31.10 -63.00 6.57
C SER A 3 30.18 -61.75 6.52
N LYS A 4 30.46 -60.61 7.19
CA LYS A 4 31.04 -59.33 6.65
C LYS A 4 30.64 -58.99 5.19
N ALA A 5 30.36 -57.76 4.75
CA ALA A 5 30.29 -56.37 5.31
C ALA A 5 29.91 -55.40 4.14
N SER A 6 29.55 -54.10 4.23
CA SER A 6 29.07 -53.15 5.26
C SER A 6 28.82 -51.75 4.61
N LYS A 7 28.12 -50.81 5.28
CA LYS A 7 28.03 -49.34 4.97
C LYS A 7 27.19 -48.93 3.73
N PHE A 8 26.57 -47.74 3.62
CA PHE A 8 26.52 -46.55 4.50
C PHE A 8 25.11 -45.92 4.50
N CYS A 9 24.74 -45.30 5.62
CA CYS A 9 23.46 -44.66 5.95
C CYS A 9 22.98 -43.56 4.98
N GLY A 10 21.65 -43.44 4.89
CA GLY A 10 20.94 -42.20 4.54
C GLY A 10 19.88 -41.88 5.60
N GLY A 11 19.26 -40.70 5.49
CA GLY A 11 18.03 -40.36 6.21
C GLY A 11 18.20 -39.91 7.67
N ALA A 12 18.46 -38.62 7.88
CA ALA A 12 18.11 -37.97 9.15
C ALA A 12 16.63 -37.55 9.08
N LEU A 13 15.79 -38.15 9.93
CA LEU A 13 14.44 -37.68 10.18
C LEU A 13 14.05 -37.92 11.63
N THR A 14 13.21 -37.02 12.14
CA THR A 14 12.26 -37.15 13.25
C THR A 14 12.70 -36.96 14.72
N PHE A 15 11.85 -36.17 15.38
CA PHE A 15 11.53 -36.06 16.82
C PHE A 15 12.53 -35.43 17.81
N VAL A 16 12.27 -34.15 18.09
CA VAL A 16 12.62 -33.46 19.34
C VAL A 16 11.46 -33.61 20.33
N MET A 17 11.68 -34.31 21.45
CA MET A 17 11.01 -34.02 22.73
C MET A 17 11.63 -34.85 23.87
N ALA A 18 12.35 -34.20 24.79
CA ALA A 18 12.53 -34.67 26.17
C ALA A 18 13.01 -33.53 27.07
N LEU A 19 12.40 -33.49 28.26
CA LEU A 19 12.58 -32.59 29.41
C LEU A 19 14.01 -32.12 29.72
N LEU A 20 14.11 -30.90 30.28
CA LEU A 20 14.59 -30.70 31.66
C LEU A 20 14.21 -29.30 32.16
N GLY A 21 13.96 -29.18 33.47
CA GLY A 21 13.56 -27.93 34.10
C GLY A 21 14.43 -27.56 35.30
N LEU A 22 14.40 -26.26 35.63
CA LEU A 22 14.87 -25.60 36.84
C LEU A 22 16.38 -25.52 37.14
N ALA A 23 16.80 -24.25 37.25
CA ALA A 23 17.67 -23.65 38.27
C ALA A 23 19.13 -23.31 37.90
N GLY A 24 19.47 -22.03 38.09
CA GLY A 24 20.75 -21.62 38.64
C GLY A 24 21.76 -20.97 37.69
N SER A 25 21.90 -19.65 37.84
CA SER A 25 23.17 -18.90 37.71
C SER A 25 23.89 -18.91 36.36
N ALA A 26 23.74 -17.80 35.62
CA ALA A 26 24.46 -17.54 34.39
C ALA A 26 25.97 -17.30 34.64
N PHE A 27 26.82 -18.16 34.06
CA PHE A 27 28.22 -17.89 33.79
C PHE A 27 28.41 -17.88 32.26
N PHE A 28 28.24 -16.70 31.64
CA PHE A 28 28.43 -16.57 30.19
C PHE A 28 29.91 -16.46 29.85
N ALA A 29 30.50 -17.56 29.39
CA ALA A 29 31.79 -17.55 28.74
C ALA A 29 31.69 -16.85 27.37
N PHE A 30 32.58 -15.89 27.11
CA PHE A 30 32.66 -15.20 25.82
C PHE A 30 33.19 -16.15 24.73
N LEU A 31 32.29 -16.83 24.02
CA LEU A 31 32.60 -17.46 22.75
C LEU A 31 32.56 -16.37 21.67
N VAL A 32 33.74 -15.88 21.26
CA VAL A 32 33.85 -14.98 20.10
C VAL A 32 33.59 -15.80 18.83
N LEU A 33 32.31 -15.90 18.47
CA LEU A 33 31.89 -16.46 17.19
C LEU A 33 32.23 -15.42 16.11
N LEU A 34 33.21 -15.73 15.26
CA LEU A 34 33.43 -15.01 14.01
C LEU A 34 32.25 -15.32 13.08
N ILE A 35 31.17 -14.56 13.22
CA ILE A 35 30.03 -14.59 12.29
C ILE A 35 30.58 -14.11 10.93
N PRO A 36 30.38 -14.84 9.83
CA PRO A 36 30.70 -14.30 8.51
C PRO A 36 29.90 -13.02 8.31
N VAL A 37 30.56 -11.96 7.83
CA VAL A 37 29.92 -10.69 7.53
C VAL A 37 28.94 -10.93 6.38
N HIS A 38 27.67 -11.13 6.73
CA HIS A 38 26.59 -11.14 5.76
C HIS A 38 26.48 -9.71 5.23
N VAL A 39 26.70 -9.52 3.93
CA VAL A 39 26.40 -8.24 3.28
C VAL A 39 24.87 -8.10 3.31
N LEU A 40 24.38 -7.14 4.10
CA LEU A 40 22.95 -6.93 4.29
C LEU A 40 22.40 -6.09 3.14
N ALA A 41 21.12 -6.31 2.82
CA ALA A 41 20.38 -5.47 1.90
C ALA A 41 20.03 -4.13 2.57
N ASP A 42 19.87 -3.08 1.75
CA ASP A 42 19.36 -1.78 2.21
C ASP A 42 18.04 -1.96 2.96
N SER A 43 17.87 -1.19 4.02
CA SER A 43 16.81 -1.46 5.00
C SER A 43 16.30 -0.19 5.65
N VAL A 44 15.11 -0.30 6.24
CA VAL A 44 14.49 0.72 7.06
C VAL A 44 13.87 0.04 8.28
N VAL A 45 14.07 0.65 9.46
CA VAL A 45 13.64 0.13 10.76
C VAL A 45 12.78 1.19 11.46
N PRO A 46 11.57 0.88 11.95
CA PRO A 46 10.93 -0.44 11.85
C PRO A 46 10.52 -0.77 10.41
N SER A 47 10.60 -2.05 10.04
CA SER A 47 10.17 -2.55 8.71
C SER A 47 8.65 -2.73 8.60
N THR A 48 7.93 -2.58 9.71
CA THR A 48 6.49 -2.35 9.72
C THR A 48 6.11 -1.56 10.98
N TYR A 49 5.14 -0.66 10.84
CA TYR A 49 4.54 0.05 11.97
C TYR A 49 3.02 -0.09 11.92
N ALA A 50 2.40 -0.21 13.10
CA ALA A 50 0.95 -0.33 13.24
C ALA A 50 0.44 0.51 14.40
N THR A 51 -0.67 1.21 14.20
CA THR A 51 -1.29 2.04 15.24
C THR A 51 -2.77 2.31 14.97
N SER A 52 -3.47 2.86 15.96
CA SER A 52 -4.80 3.43 15.79
C SER A 52 -4.83 4.90 16.17
N LEU A 53 -5.44 5.73 15.32
CA LEU A 53 -5.58 7.17 15.49
C LEU A 53 -7.07 7.58 15.45
N LYS A 54 -7.38 8.68 16.13
CA LYS A 54 -8.67 9.39 15.91
C LYS A 54 -8.50 10.40 14.78
N PRO A 55 -9.53 10.73 14.00
CA PRO A 55 -9.48 11.80 13.00
C PRO A 55 -8.94 13.11 13.60
N GLY A 56 -8.08 13.80 12.85
CA GLY A 56 -7.39 15.02 13.29
C GLY A 56 -6.31 14.81 14.35
N LYS A 57 -5.87 13.56 14.60
CA LYS A 57 -4.72 13.26 15.47
C LYS A 57 -3.54 12.73 14.67
N SER A 58 -2.36 12.94 15.24
CA SER A 58 -1.08 12.59 14.63
C SER A 58 -0.23 11.76 15.59
N VAL A 59 0.67 10.97 15.02
CA VAL A 59 1.77 10.32 15.73
C VAL A 59 3.05 10.48 14.92
N THR A 60 4.16 10.74 15.60
CA THR A 60 5.49 10.75 14.98
C THR A 60 6.27 9.56 15.49
N ILE A 61 6.95 8.87 14.57
CA ILE A 61 7.94 7.83 14.89
C ILE A 61 9.23 8.13 14.13
N THR A 62 10.36 7.71 14.67
CA THR A 62 11.62 7.73 13.93
C THR A 62 11.75 6.45 13.10
N LYS A 63 11.87 6.57 11.77
CA LYS A 63 12.30 5.49 10.86
C LYS A 63 13.79 5.67 10.56
N THR A 64 14.59 4.64 10.78
CA THR A 64 16.04 4.62 10.56
C THR A 64 16.35 3.81 9.32
N VAL A 65 16.87 4.46 8.29
CA VAL A 65 17.34 3.87 7.03
C VAL A 65 18.81 3.51 7.15
N THR A 66 19.17 2.30 6.70
CA THR A 66 20.56 1.87 6.52
C THR A 66 20.82 1.59 5.04
N ILE A 67 21.75 2.34 4.46
CA ILE A 67 22.32 2.07 3.14
C ILE A 67 23.62 1.30 3.37
N ASN A 68 23.65 0.03 2.99
CA ASN A 68 24.78 -0.86 3.24
C ASN A 68 25.86 -0.70 2.17
N LYS A 69 27.10 -1.02 2.54
CA LYS A 69 28.23 -1.04 1.63
C LYS A 69 28.07 -2.09 0.52
N GLY A 70 28.67 -1.79 -0.62
CA GLY A 70 28.61 -2.61 -1.83
C GLY A 70 27.28 -2.48 -2.58
N THR A 71 27.09 -3.38 -3.53
CA THR A 71 25.96 -3.40 -4.46
C THR A 71 24.64 -3.74 -3.74
N PRO A 72 23.54 -2.99 -4.00
CA PRO A 72 22.22 -3.30 -3.42
C PRO A 72 21.70 -4.67 -3.87
N ARG A 73 20.76 -5.23 -3.09
CA ARG A 73 20.22 -6.60 -3.26
C ARG A 73 18.69 -6.68 -3.29
N THR A 74 18.02 -5.55 -3.11
CA THR A 74 16.57 -5.39 -2.99
C THR A 74 16.05 -4.20 -3.80
N ALA A 75 16.88 -3.67 -4.71
CA ALA A 75 16.54 -2.52 -5.52
C ALA A 75 15.50 -2.88 -6.59
N LEU A 76 14.61 -1.93 -6.89
CA LEU A 76 13.79 -1.97 -8.10
C LEU A 76 14.62 -1.33 -9.22
N VAL A 77 14.98 -2.10 -10.25
CA VAL A 77 15.95 -1.67 -11.27
C VAL A 77 15.42 -1.96 -12.67
N ASP A 78 15.51 -0.97 -13.56
CA ASP A 78 15.24 -1.13 -14.98
C ASP A 78 16.53 -0.87 -15.76
N VAL A 79 16.93 -1.83 -16.60
CA VAL A 79 18.11 -1.74 -17.46
C VAL A 79 17.69 -1.78 -18.92
N PHE A 80 17.93 -0.70 -19.67
CA PHE A 80 17.66 -0.64 -21.10
C PHE A 80 18.96 -0.79 -21.89
N PHE A 81 19.09 -1.87 -22.66
CA PHE A 81 20.23 -2.08 -23.55
C PHE A 81 19.98 -1.36 -24.88
N LEU A 82 20.87 -0.42 -25.25
CA LEU A 82 20.76 0.38 -26.47
C LEU A 82 22.03 0.20 -27.33
N ALA A 83 21.90 -0.56 -28.41
CA ALA A 83 23.02 -0.91 -29.28
C ALA A 83 23.04 -0.10 -30.58
N ASP A 84 24.23 0.35 -30.98
CA ASP A 84 24.54 0.60 -32.39
C ASP A 84 24.46 -0.73 -33.16
N SER A 85 23.69 -0.77 -34.26
CA SER A 85 23.58 -1.94 -35.14
C SER A 85 23.99 -1.68 -36.59
N THR A 86 24.90 -0.74 -36.80
CA THR A 86 25.56 -0.49 -38.09
C THR A 86 26.56 -1.60 -38.47
N GLY A 87 27.10 -1.53 -39.69
CA GLY A 87 27.95 -2.59 -40.25
C GLY A 87 29.26 -2.87 -39.49
N SER A 88 29.85 -1.87 -38.83
CA SER A 88 31.10 -2.01 -38.06
C SER A 88 30.92 -2.84 -36.78
N MET A 89 29.76 -2.73 -36.14
CA MET A 89 29.44 -3.31 -34.83
C MET A 89 29.29 -4.84 -34.81
N GLY A 90 29.40 -5.53 -35.95
CA GLY A 90 29.11 -6.96 -36.08
C GLY A 90 29.86 -7.88 -35.11
N GLY A 91 31.13 -7.57 -34.81
CA GLY A 91 31.90 -8.33 -33.81
C GLY A 91 31.41 -8.12 -32.37
N THR A 92 31.10 -6.87 -32.02
CA THR A 92 30.57 -6.47 -30.72
C THR A 92 29.19 -7.09 -30.47
N LEU A 93 28.28 -6.97 -31.44
CA LEU A 93 26.94 -7.56 -31.33
C LEU A 93 26.99 -9.07 -31.13
N ALA A 94 27.81 -9.79 -31.90
CA ALA A 94 27.95 -11.25 -31.76
C ALA A 94 28.40 -11.66 -30.35
N ASN A 95 29.33 -10.91 -29.74
CA ASN A 95 29.80 -11.18 -28.38
C ASN A 95 28.75 -10.84 -27.32
N VAL A 96 28.01 -9.74 -27.46
CA VAL A 96 26.90 -9.40 -26.53
C VAL A 96 25.77 -10.42 -26.64
N GLN A 97 25.43 -10.88 -27.84
CA GLN A 97 24.43 -11.94 -28.08
C GLN A 97 24.84 -13.28 -27.45
N ALA A 98 26.10 -13.69 -27.65
CA ALA A 98 26.64 -14.88 -26.99
C ALA A 98 26.66 -14.76 -25.45
N GLY A 99 26.92 -13.55 -24.93
CA GLY A 99 26.98 -13.24 -23.51
C GLY A 99 25.65 -12.88 -22.83
N ALA A 100 24.56 -12.72 -23.57
CA ALA A 100 23.30 -12.13 -23.07
C ALA A 100 22.76 -12.82 -21.80
N ALA A 101 22.77 -14.15 -21.77
CA ALA A 101 22.34 -14.92 -20.60
C ALA A 101 23.26 -14.70 -19.38
N ALA A 102 24.57 -14.48 -19.59
CA ALA A 102 25.53 -14.19 -18.53
C ALA A 102 25.39 -12.76 -17.99
N ILE A 103 25.02 -11.79 -18.85
CA ILE A 103 24.68 -10.42 -18.43
C ILE A 103 23.43 -10.44 -17.54
N LEU A 104 22.32 -11.00 -18.05
CA LEU A 104 21.03 -11.01 -17.35
C LEU A 104 21.09 -11.76 -16.01
N SER A 105 21.82 -12.89 -15.95
CA SER A 105 22.03 -13.62 -14.68
C SER A 105 22.99 -12.91 -13.73
N GLY A 106 23.98 -12.17 -14.25
CA GLY A 106 24.92 -11.39 -13.44
C GLY A 106 24.26 -10.24 -12.67
N ILE A 107 23.23 -9.62 -13.25
CA ILE A 107 22.53 -8.48 -12.64
C ILE A 107 21.29 -8.87 -11.81
N ALA A 108 20.81 -10.11 -11.93
CA ALA A 108 19.65 -10.61 -11.17
C ALA A 108 19.83 -10.53 -9.63
N GLY A 109 21.08 -10.38 -9.15
CA GLY A 109 21.38 -10.17 -7.73
C GLY A 109 21.04 -8.78 -7.18
N LEU A 110 20.63 -7.81 -8.02
CA LEU A 110 20.33 -6.43 -7.60
C LEU A 110 19.00 -6.28 -6.84
N GLY A 111 18.03 -7.18 -7.09
CA GLY A 111 16.68 -7.11 -6.56
C GLY A 111 15.64 -7.44 -7.62
N ASP A 112 14.61 -6.60 -7.76
CA ASP A 112 13.58 -6.73 -8.81
C ASP A 112 14.06 -6.05 -10.09
N VAL A 113 14.69 -6.83 -10.96
CA VAL A 113 15.26 -6.36 -12.24
C VAL A 113 14.33 -6.64 -13.41
N ALA A 114 14.00 -5.59 -14.16
CA ALA A 114 13.42 -5.69 -15.51
C ALA A 114 14.38 -5.11 -16.54
N CYS A 115 14.27 -5.55 -17.79
CA CYS A 115 15.13 -5.04 -18.87
C CYS A 115 14.34 -4.71 -20.14
N GLY A 116 14.81 -3.70 -20.86
CA GLY A 116 14.38 -3.34 -22.21
C GLY A 116 15.54 -3.42 -23.20
N VAL A 117 15.22 -3.46 -24.49
CA VAL A 117 16.19 -3.63 -25.58
C VAL A 117 15.77 -2.79 -26.79
N GLY A 118 16.70 -1.99 -27.30
CA GLY A 118 16.56 -1.24 -28.54
C GLY A 118 17.87 -1.14 -29.31
N GLU A 119 17.78 -0.70 -30.55
CA GLU A 119 18.93 -0.47 -31.43
C GLU A 119 18.76 0.80 -32.27
N TYR A 120 19.87 1.32 -32.78
CA TYR A 120 19.92 2.46 -33.69
C TYR A 120 20.95 2.25 -34.80
N ARG A 121 20.80 3.04 -35.87
CA ARG A 121 21.69 3.07 -37.05
C ARG A 121 21.79 4.51 -37.58
N ASP A 122 22.04 4.67 -38.89
CA ASP A 122 22.18 5.97 -39.55
C ASP A 122 20.82 6.54 -40.03
N VAL A 123 20.78 7.83 -40.29
CA VAL A 123 19.68 8.55 -40.94
C VAL A 123 19.65 8.22 -42.43
N GLY A 124 18.74 7.31 -42.80
CA GLY A 124 18.56 6.85 -44.19
C GLY A 124 18.53 5.33 -44.33
N ASP A 125 18.90 4.63 -43.26
CA ASP A 125 18.71 3.19 -43.13
C ASP A 125 17.23 2.78 -43.01
N GLU A 126 16.99 1.47 -43.01
CA GLU A 126 15.67 0.83 -42.81
C GLU A 126 14.89 1.41 -41.60
N PHE A 127 15.62 1.78 -40.54
CA PHE A 127 15.11 2.48 -39.37
C PHE A 127 16.27 3.28 -38.74
N VAL A 128 15.93 4.39 -38.08
CA VAL A 128 16.89 5.18 -37.29
C VAL A 128 16.98 4.67 -35.85
N TYR A 129 15.83 4.32 -35.27
CA TYR A 129 15.71 3.67 -33.96
C TYR A 129 14.65 2.56 -34.04
N ARG A 130 14.90 1.43 -33.37
CA ARG A 130 13.96 0.32 -33.23
C ARG A 130 13.93 -0.16 -31.78
N LEU A 131 12.71 -0.24 -31.22
CA LEU A 131 12.45 -0.94 -29.97
C LEU A 131 12.32 -2.45 -30.26
N ASN A 132 13.26 -3.26 -29.77
CA ASN A 132 13.24 -4.71 -29.95
C ASN A 132 12.37 -5.41 -28.90
N GLN A 133 12.43 -4.92 -27.65
CA GLN A 133 11.68 -5.43 -26.51
C GLN A 133 11.51 -4.31 -25.48
N ASP A 134 10.28 -3.97 -25.11
CA ASP A 134 10.02 -3.01 -24.03
C ASP A 134 10.30 -3.63 -22.65
N ILE A 135 10.38 -2.79 -21.61
CA ILE A 135 10.82 -3.18 -20.26
C ILE A 135 9.97 -4.32 -19.69
N THR A 136 10.63 -5.44 -19.39
CA THR A 136 9.98 -6.67 -18.88
C THR A 136 10.89 -7.46 -17.94
N THR A 137 10.28 -8.19 -17.00
CA THR A 137 10.98 -9.18 -16.16
C THR A 137 11.15 -10.53 -16.87
N ASN A 138 10.59 -10.72 -18.08
CA ASN A 138 10.78 -11.91 -18.88
C ASN A 138 12.16 -11.92 -19.56
N THR A 139 13.16 -12.48 -18.88
CA THR A 139 14.55 -12.57 -19.36
C THR A 139 14.70 -13.28 -20.72
N THR A 140 13.82 -14.23 -21.05
CA THR A 140 13.82 -14.88 -22.38
C THR A 140 13.39 -13.90 -23.48
N ALA A 141 12.40 -13.04 -23.21
CA ALA A 141 11.97 -12.01 -24.17
C ALA A 141 13.08 -10.96 -24.38
N VAL A 142 13.75 -10.54 -23.30
CA VAL A 142 14.92 -9.65 -23.34
C VAL A 142 16.07 -10.26 -24.15
N GLN A 143 16.41 -11.53 -23.88
CA GLN A 143 17.46 -12.23 -24.63
C GLN A 143 17.09 -12.37 -26.12
N ASN A 144 15.82 -12.62 -26.46
CA ASN A 144 15.36 -12.63 -27.84
C ASN A 144 15.47 -11.25 -28.51
N GLY A 145 15.22 -10.16 -27.77
CA GLY A 145 15.44 -8.78 -28.23
C GLY A 145 16.91 -8.52 -28.58
N ILE A 146 17.84 -8.91 -27.70
CA ILE A 146 19.30 -8.79 -27.94
C ILE A 146 19.73 -9.64 -29.16
N ASN A 147 19.20 -10.86 -29.27
CA ASN A 147 19.46 -11.76 -30.40
C ASN A 147 18.83 -11.30 -31.73
N ALA A 148 17.97 -10.27 -31.71
CA ALA A 148 17.37 -9.70 -32.93
C ALA A 148 18.23 -8.62 -33.59
N TRP A 149 19.27 -8.12 -32.90
CA TRP A 149 20.21 -7.15 -33.47
C TRP A 149 21.00 -7.75 -34.63
N VAL A 150 21.13 -6.99 -35.72
CA VAL A 150 21.89 -7.40 -36.91
C VAL A 150 22.69 -6.21 -37.41
N ALA A 151 24.01 -6.34 -37.48
CA ALA A 151 24.90 -5.34 -38.07
C ALA A 151 24.56 -5.14 -39.55
N SER A 152 24.07 -3.95 -39.91
CA SER A 152 23.75 -3.57 -41.29
C SER A 152 23.54 -2.06 -41.39
N GLY A 153 23.63 -1.49 -42.58
CA GLY A 153 23.52 -0.04 -42.75
C GLY A 153 24.77 0.71 -42.31
N GLY A 154 24.58 1.95 -41.88
CA GLY A 154 25.62 2.98 -41.81
C GLY A 154 25.77 3.73 -43.15
N GLY A 155 26.38 4.91 -43.12
CA GLY A 155 26.48 5.78 -44.30
C GLY A 155 27.66 6.73 -44.21
N ASP A 156 27.51 7.81 -43.46
CA ASP A 156 28.65 8.64 -43.06
C ASP A 156 29.31 8.09 -41.77
N TRP A 157 30.09 8.89 -41.05
CA TRP A 157 30.80 8.40 -39.87
C TRP A 157 30.08 8.75 -38.56
N ALA A 158 29.08 9.62 -38.58
CA ALA A 158 28.28 9.93 -37.41
C ALA A 158 26.93 9.19 -37.46
N GLU A 159 26.56 8.54 -36.37
CA GLU A 159 25.35 7.69 -36.27
C GLU A 159 24.20 8.41 -35.53
N ALA A 160 23.03 7.78 -35.40
CA ALA A 160 21.82 8.43 -34.87
C ALA A 160 21.53 8.21 -33.36
N GLN A 161 22.55 7.93 -32.53
CA GLN A 161 22.38 7.72 -31.08
C GLN A 161 21.60 8.80 -30.34
N ILE A 162 21.74 10.08 -30.74
CA ILE A 162 21.07 11.21 -30.06
C ILE A 162 19.55 11.10 -30.20
N TYR A 163 19.06 10.72 -31.39
CA TYR A 163 17.65 10.43 -31.60
C TYR A 163 17.20 9.19 -30.81
N ALA A 164 18.02 8.14 -30.79
CA ALA A 164 17.71 6.89 -30.09
C ALA A 164 17.61 7.08 -28.56
N LEU A 165 18.55 7.80 -27.95
CA LEU A 165 18.52 8.15 -26.53
C LEU A 165 17.28 8.98 -26.17
N TYR A 166 16.91 9.95 -27.01
CA TYR A 166 15.67 10.72 -26.87
C TYR A 166 14.42 9.82 -26.94
N GLN A 167 14.38 8.83 -27.85
CA GLN A 167 13.27 7.88 -27.92
C GLN A 167 13.19 7.03 -26.64
N VAL A 168 14.29 6.41 -26.20
CA VAL A 168 14.30 5.59 -24.97
C VAL A 168 13.90 6.39 -23.73
N ALA A 169 14.30 7.66 -23.64
CA ALA A 169 13.90 8.54 -22.53
C ALA A 169 12.38 8.79 -22.48
N ASN A 170 11.72 8.88 -23.65
CA ASN A 170 10.33 9.31 -23.77
C ASN A 170 9.32 8.18 -24.00
N THR A 171 9.73 7.02 -24.53
CA THR A 171 8.80 5.96 -24.97
C THR A 171 8.93 4.62 -24.26
N ALA A 172 10.02 4.34 -23.55
CA ALA A 172 10.18 3.05 -22.86
C ALA A 172 9.29 2.97 -21.61
N ALA A 173 8.73 1.79 -21.32
CA ALA A 173 7.79 1.56 -20.23
C ALA A 173 8.47 1.45 -18.84
N TRP A 174 9.25 2.47 -18.47
CA TRP A 174 9.97 2.54 -17.19
C TRP A 174 9.02 2.37 -16.00
N ARG A 175 9.32 1.43 -15.10
CA ARG A 175 8.48 1.16 -13.92
C ARG A 175 8.49 2.35 -12.95
N PRO A 176 7.37 2.65 -12.27
CA PRO A 176 7.35 3.68 -11.24
C PRO A 176 8.33 3.36 -10.10
N GLY A 177 9.18 4.32 -9.74
CA GLY A 177 10.13 4.19 -8.63
C GLY A 177 11.34 3.26 -8.89
N SER A 178 11.58 2.83 -10.13
CA SER A 178 12.78 2.07 -10.49
C SER A 178 14.02 2.97 -10.57
N THR A 179 15.19 2.38 -10.29
CA THR A 179 16.47 2.95 -10.73
C THR A 179 16.60 2.69 -12.22
N ARG A 180 16.70 3.75 -13.03
CA ARG A 180 16.65 3.66 -14.50
C ARG A 180 18.06 3.79 -15.08
N ILE A 181 18.49 2.79 -15.82
CA ILE A 181 19.84 2.71 -16.38
C ILE A 181 19.75 2.40 -17.87
N ILE A 182 20.36 3.22 -18.72
CA ILE A 182 20.66 2.87 -20.12
C ILE A 182 22.09 2.35 -20.19
N ILE A 183 22.27 1.18 -20.80
CA ILE A 183 23.57 0.68 -21.23
C ILE A 183 23.66 0.94 -22.73
N TRP A 184 24.38 2.00 -23.10
CA TRP A 184 24.55 2.46 -24.46
C TRP A 184 25.94 2.08 -24.96
N PHE A 185 26.03 1.45 -26.13
CA PHE A 185 27.30 1.16 -26.80
C PHE A 185 27.24 1.40 -28.31
N GLY A 186 28.40 1.76 -28.86
CA GLY A 186 28.63 2.03 -30.29
C GLY A 186 30.10 2.36 -30.54
N ASP A 187 30.51 2.43 -31.81
CA ASP A 187 31.91 2.71 -32.20
C ASP A 187 32.10 4.04 -32.96
N ALA A 188 31.02 4.81 -33.15
CA ALA A 188 30.99 6.07 -33.91
C ALA A 188 30.38 7.25 -33.12
N PRO A 189 30.80 8.51 -33.36
CA PRO A 189 30.17 9.68 -32.75
C PRO A 189 28.74 9.91 -33.27
N GLY A 190 27.98 10.80 -32.63
CA GLY A 190 26.57 11.04 -32.98
C GLY A 190 26.34 12.28 -33.84
N GLN A 191 25.37 12.20 -34.74
CA GLN A 191 24.84 13.36 -35.46
C GLN A 191 24.17 14.33 -34.47
N ASP A 192 24.55 15.60 -34.50
CA ASP A 192 23.91 16.66 -33.71
C ASP A 192 23.56 17.86 -34.62
N PRO A 193 22.28 18.11 -34.94
CA PRO A 193 21.10 17.34 -34.54
C PRO A 193 20.93 16.02 -35.32
N SER A 194 20.44 14.96 -34.64
CA SER A 194 20.00 13.72 -35.27
C SER A 194 18.48 13.72 -35.45
N VAL A 195 17.99 13.60 -36.70
CA VAL A 195 16.55 13.68 -37.05
C VAL A 195 15.85 14.92 -36.45
N GLY A 196 16.58 16.04 -36.34
CA GLY A 196 16.09 17.30 -35.77
C GLY A 196 16.07 17.37 -34.23
N ILE A 197 16.51 16.32 -33.53
CA ILE A 197 16.75 16.31 -32.09
C ILE A 197 18.21 16.66 -31.81
N THR A 198 18.44 17.64 -30.93
CA THR A 198 19.79 18.01 -30.47
C THR A 198 20.25 17.16 -29.28
N GLU A 199 21.56 17.04 -29.08
CA GLU A 199 22.15 16.45 -27.87
C GLU A 199 21.51 17.03 -26.60
N VAL A 200 21.41 18.36 -26.53
CA VAL A 200 20.86 19.11 -25.38
C VAL A 200 19.42 18.68 -25.05
N GLN A 201 18.58 18.43 -26.05
CA GLN A 201 17.21 17.96 -25.85
C GLN A 201 17.19 16.51 -25.33
N ALA A 202 17.96 15.62 -25.94
CA ALA A 202 18.07 14.23 -25.49
C ALA A 202 18.59 14.14 -24.04
N THR A 203 19.63 14.90 -23.70
CA THR A 203 20.17 14.97 -22.33
C THR A 203 19.15 15.54 -21.34
N ALA A 204 18.41 16.60 -21.70
CA ALA A 204 17.39 17.19 -20.83
C ALA A 204 16.29 16.18 -20.47
N ASP A 205 15.82 15.40 -21.45
CA ASP A 205 14.77 14.39 -21.22
C ASP A 205 15.27 13.19 -20.41
N LEU A 206 16.52 12.75 -20.61
CA LEU A 206 17.16 11.73 -19.78
C LEU A 206 17.26 12.16 -18.31
N VAL A 207 17.70 13.41 -18.07
CA VAL A 207 17.80 13.99 -16.72
C VAL A 207 16.42 14.17 -16.08
N ALA A 208 15.45 14.70 -16.83
CA ALA A 208 14.07 14.87 -16.35
C ALA A 208 13.40 13.55 -15.96
N ASN A 209 13.77 12.44 -16.63
CA ASN A 209 13.29 11.09 -16.33
C ASN A 209 14.17 10.33 -15.33
N MET A 210 15.21 10.95 -14.76
CA MET A 210 16.16 10.35 -13.81
C MET A 210 16.84 9.07 -14.35
N ILE A 211 17.19 9.07 -15.63
CA ILE A 211 17.81 7.93 -16.33
C ILE A 211 19.32 8.12 -16.34
N LYS A 212 20.07 7.22 -15.70
CA LYS A 212 21.54 7.16 -15.77
C LYS A 212 21.98 6.57 -17.10
N VAL A 213 22.91 7.21 -17.82
CA VAL A 213 23.49 6.66 -19.05
C VAL A 213 24.89 6.14 -18.79
N MET A 214 25.08 4.83 -18.99
CA MET A 214 26.38 4.18 -18.99
C MET A 214 26.80 4.02 -20.45
N ALA A 215 27.76 4.83 -20.90
CA ALA A 215 28.19 4.91 -22.30
C ALA A 215 29.49 4.13 -22.50
N LEU A 216 29.43 2.99 -23.19
CA LEU A 216 30.54 2.08 -23.44
C LEU A 216 31.10 2.29 -24.85
N ASP A 217 32.29 2.86 -24.93
CA ASP A 217 32.99 3.18 -26.17
C ASP A 217 33.82 1.98 -26.65
N VAL A 218 33.30 1.30 -27.68
CA VAL A 218 33.98 0.18 -28.36
C VAL A 218 34.79 0.64 -29.58
N GLY A 219 34.95 1.95 -29.78
CA GLY A 219 35.78 2.49 -30.87
C GLY A 219 36.04 4.00 -30.77
N SER A 220 35.08 4.81 -31.20
CA SER A 220 35.16 6.29 -31.21
C SER A 220 33.84 6.99 -30.88
N LEU A 221 33.01 6.36 -30.04
CA LEU A 221 31.71 6.87 -29.57
C LEU A 221 31.79 8.30 -29.02
N ASN A 222 32.92 8.63 -28.37
CA ASN A 222 33.14 9.90 -27.70
C ASN A 222 33.96 10.91 -28.50
N TYR A 223 34.13 10.75 -29.82
CA TYR A 223 35.01 11.62 -30.61
C TYR A 223 34.66 13.13 -30.53
N TYR A 224 33.36 13.46 -30.42
CA TYR A 224 32.88 14.84 -30.17
C TYR A 224 32.57 15.14 -28.69
N PHE A 225 33.06 14.32 -27.77
CA PHE A 225 32.80 14.35 -26.32
C PHE A 225 31.32 14.21 -25.91
N GLN A 226 30.44 13.79 -26.82
CA GLN A 226 29.00 13.63 -26.59
C GLN A 226 28.71 12.57 -25.54
N ALA A 227 29.35 11.40 -25.64
CA ALA A 227 29.13 10.29 -24.72
C ALA A 227 29.50 10.65 -23.27
N GLN A 228 30.62 11.35 -23.08
CA GLN A 228 31.03 11.88 -21.77
C GLN A 228 30.00 12.90 -21.23
N ARG A 229 29.61 13.90 -22.03
CA ARG A 229 28.66 14.94 -21.58
C ARG A 229 27.31 14.35 -21.16
N ILE A 230 26.78 13.41 -21.94
CA ILE A 230 25.51 12.73 -21.65
C ILE A 230 25.62 11.89 -20.37
N ALA A 231 26.71 11.13 -20.20
CA ALA A 231 26.94 10.33 -19.00
C ALA A 231 27.09 11.20 -17.74
N ASP A 232 27.91 12.25 -17.80
CA ASP A 232 28.14 13.18 -16.68
C ASP A 232 26.84 13.88 -16.26
N ALA A 233 26.08 14.40 -17.23
CA ALA A 233 24.82 15.10 -16.96
C ALA A 233 23.75 14.20 -16.34
N THR A 234 23.81 12.89 -16.61
CA THR A 234 22.85 11.89 -16.09
C THR A 234 23.30 11.17 -14.82
N ASN A 235 24.43 11.57 -14.22
CA ASN A 235 25.05 10.87 -13.08
C ASN A 235 25.29 9.36 -13.39
N GLY A 236 25.62 9.08 -14.66
CA GLY A 236 26.13 7.82 -15.17
C GLY A 236 27.64 7.88 -15.39
N THR A 237 28.17 7.03 -16.27
CA THR A 237 29.62 6.90 -16.49
C THR A 237 29.94 6.63 -17.97
N TYR A 238 30.98 7.30 -18.46
CA TYR A 238 31.61 6.99 -19.75
C TYR A 238 32.77 5.99 -19.55
N TYR A 239 32.81 4.93 -20.37
CA TYR A 239 33.83 3.90 -20.35
C TYR A 239 34.57 3.88 -21.70
N SER A 240 35.87 4.18 -21.68
CA SER A 240 36.74 4.19 -22.86
C SER A 240 37.54 2.91 -23.03
N GLY A 241 37.82 2.52 -24.28
CA GLY A 241 38.78 1.45 -24.57
C GLY A 241 38.25 0.05 -24.28
N ILE A 242 36.93 -0.13 -24.42
CA ILE A 242 36.27 -1.42 -24.22
C ILE A 242 36.74 -2.40 -25.30
N ALA A 243 37.35 -3.50 -24.88
CA ALA A 243 37.77 -4.54 -25.80
C ALA A 243 36.56 -5.40 -26.19
N ILE A 244 36.43 -5.73 -27.48
CA ILE A 244 35.28 -6.48 -28.02
C ILE A 244 35.11 -7.85 -27.33
N ASP A 245 36.19 -8.48 -26.86
CA ASP A 245 36.18 -9.74 -26.11
C ASP A 245 35.83 -9.58 -24.61
N GLN A 246 35.83 -8.36 -24.07
CA GLN A 246 35.54 -8.04 -22.66
C GLN A 246 34.15 -7.39 -22.45
N ILE A 247 33.49 -6.93 -23.53
CA ILE A 247 32.18 -6.24 -23.52
C ILE A 247 31.12 -6.87 -22.59
N VAL A 248 31.09 -8.20 -22.46
CA VAL A 248 30.14 -8.92 -21.59
C VAL A 248 30.39 -8.64 -20.11
N ASP A 249 31.65 -8.59 -19.69
CA ASP A 249 32.04 -8.23 -18.32
C ASP A 249 31.91 -6.72 -18.09
N ASP A 250 32.28 -5.90 -19.07
CA ASP A 250 32.16 -4.44 -18.99
C ASP A 250 30.71 -3.97 -18.88
N ILE A 251 29.76 -4.58 -19.60
CA ILE A 251 28.32 -4.31 -19.45
C ILE A 251 27.85 -4.61 -18.01
N LYS A 252 28.23 -5.76 -17.44
CA LYS A 252 27.87 -6.10 -16.05
C LYS A 252 28.47 -5.12 -15.05
N ASN A 253 29.76 -4.79 -15.24
CA ASN A 253 30.48 -3.84 -14.38
C ASN A 253 29.87 -2.44 -14.47
N ALA A 254 29.46 -1.98 -15.65
CA ALA A 254 28.77 -0.71 -15.84
C ALA A 254 27.42 -0.66 -15.09
N ILE A 255 26.60 -1.71 -15.19
CA ILE A 255 25.33 -1.80 -14.44
C ILE A 255 25.59 -1.78 -12.92
N ILE A 256 26.58 -2.54 -12.44
CA ILE A 256 26.90 -2.61 -11.00
C ILE A 256 27.47 -1.30 -10.47
N SER A 257 28.38 -0.66 -11.21
CA SER A 257 29.02 0.60 -10.81
C SER A 257 28.09 1.81 -10.86
N SER A 258 26.96 1.74 -11.58
CA SER A 258 25.89 2.75 -11.50
C SER A 258 25.31 2.96 -10.08
N PHE A 259 25.56 2.01 -9.16
CA PHE A 259 25.22 2.10 -7.74
C PHE A 259 26.40 2.47 -6.83
N GLU A 260 27.64 2.53 -7.31
CA GLU A 260 28.82 2.77 -6.44
C GLU A 260 28.79 4.13 -5.74
N THR A 261 28.10 5.11 -6.32
CA THR A 261 27.84 6.40 -5.69
C THR A 261 26.36 6.79 -5.74
N TYR A 262 25.94 7.59 -4.78
CA TYR A 262 24.60 8.19 -4.71
C TYR A 262 24.65 9.57 -4.05
N ASN A 263 23.71 10.46 -4.38
CA ASN A 263 23.72 11.84 -3.88
C ASN A 263 22.67 12.08 -2.78
N THR A 264 21.56 11.35 -2.84
CA THR A 264 20.38 11.59 -1.99
C THR A 264 19.81 10.33 -1.37
N VAL A 265 19.22 10.48 -0.18
CA VAL A 265 18.43 9.44 0.51
C VAL A 265 17.15 10.08 1.05
N SER A 266 16.00 9.49 0.75
CA SER A 266 14.69 10.00 1.19
C SER A 266 13.66 8.87 1.37
N LEU A 267 12.48 9.21 1.88
CA LEU A 267 11.34 8.32 2.02
C LEU A 267 10.20 8.76 1.11
N GLY A 268 9.72 7.87 0.24
CA GLY A 268 8.71 8.19 -0.77
C GLY A 268 7.27 8.18 -0.24
N THR A 269 6.57 9.31 -0.28
CA THR A 269 5.20 9.45 0.25
C THR A 269 4.10 9.40 -0.80
N SER A 270 4.43 9.21 -2.09
CA SER A 270 3.46 9.22 -3.20
C SER A 270 2.43 8.07 -3.16
N MET A 271 2.70 7.01 -2.41
CA MET A 271 1.83 5.84 -2.25
C MET A 271 0.92 5.93 -1.01
N VAL A 272 0.94 7.04 -0.27
CA VAL A 272 0.11 7.24 0.92
C VAL A 272 -1.36 7.40 0.51
N PRO A 273 -2.29 6.57 1.02
CA PRO A 273 -3.70 6.63 0.63
C PRO A 273 -4.40 7.93 1.06
N THR A 274 -5.40 8.34 0.28
CA THR A 274 -6.32 9.42 0.66
C THR A 274 -7.02 9.09 1.98
N GLY A 275 -6.85 9.96 2.98
CA GLY A 275 -7.37 9.76 4.34
C GLY A 275 -6.29 9.76 5.42
N LEU A 276 -5.03 9.68 5.00
CA LEU A 276 -3.86 10.06 5.81
C LEU A 276 -3.11 11.21 5.12
N THR A 277 -2.30 11.91 5.91
CA THR A 277 -1.16 12.68 5.40
C THR A 277 0.09 12.24 6.15
N VAL A 278 1.20 12.06 5.44
CA VAL A 278 2.49 11.69 6.00
C VAL A 278 3.49 12.80 5.72
N ASN A 279 4.12 13.31 6.78
CA ASN A 279 5.22 14.27 6.69
C ASN A 279 6.53 13.59 7.13
N VAL A 280 7.62 13.85 6.43
CA VAL A 280 8.94 13.28 6.71
C VAL A 280 9.93 14.41 7.01
N SER A 281 10.69 14.29 8.10
CA SER A 281 11.66 15.29 8.56
C SER A 281 13.01 14.64 8.92
N PRO A 282 14.13 15.03 8.30
CA PRO A 282 14.23 15.91 7.13
C PRO A 282 13.56 15.27 5.89
N PRO A 283 13.12 16.04 4.88
CA PRO A 283 12.50 15.46 3.69
C PRO A 283 13.46 14.57 2.88
N SER A 284 14.75 14.89 2.92
CA SER A 284 15.85 14.09 2.36
C SER A 284 17.15 14.38 3.10
N TYR A 285 18.11 13.47 2.97
CA TYR A 285 19.53 13.74 3.16
C TYR A 285 20.19 13.90 1.79
N THR A 286 21.09 14.87 1.67
CA THR A 286 21.86 15.16 0.45
C THR A 286 23.30 15.40 0.86
N GLY A 287 24.25 14.79 0.15
CA GLY A 287 25.68 14.97 0.42
C GLY A 287 26.20 16.33 -0.06
N GLU A 288 27.28 16.82 0.56
CA GLU A 288 28.09 17.93 0.00
C GLU A 288 28.82 17.51 -1.30
N GLY A 289 28.89 16.21 -1.54
CA GLY A 289 29.23 15.53 -2.80
C GLY A 289 28.69 14.10 -2.76
N PRO A 290 28.91 13.28 -3.81
CA PRO A 290 28.40 11.91 -3.86
C PRO A 290 28.91 11.04 -2.70
N TYR A 291 28.01 10.31 -2.06
CA TYR A 291 28.34 9.26 -1.11
C TYR A 291 28.80 8.01 -1.87
N ASP A 292 30.01 7.52 -1.59
CA ASP A 292 30.48 6.21 -2.05
C ASP A 292 29.78 5.06 -1.30
N ARG A 293 29.58 3.88 -1.91
CA ARG A 293 29.08 2.68 -1.19
C ARG A 293 30.19 1.84 -0.53
N SER A 294 31.29 2.43 -0.05
CA SER A 294 32.35 1.65 0.63
C SER A 294 32.05 1.34 2.10
N ILE A 295 31.20 2.14 2.75
CA ILE A 295 30.77 2.01 4.15
C ILE A 295 29.25 1.98 4.29
N ASP A 296 28.79 1.31 5.36
CA ASP A 296 27.39 1.37 5.77
C ASP A 296 27.09 2.78 6.30
N ARG A 297 25.99 3.41 5.85
CA ARG A 297 25.52 4.72 6.36
C ARG A 297 24.10 4.62 6.89
N ILE A 298 23.85 5.35 7.96
CA ILE A 298 22.59 5.36 8.70
C ILE A 298 22.00 6.76 8.64
N PHE A 299 20.71 6.86 8.31
CA PHE A 299 19.95 8.09 8.18
C PHE A 299 18.67 7.96 9.01
N SER A 300 18.33 8.96 9.83
CA SER A 300 17.13 8.93 10.68
C SER A 300 16.11 9.95 10.21
N PHE A 301 14.86 9.52 10.08
CA PHE A 301 13.74 10.33 9.61
C PHE A 301 12.63 10.30 10.66
N ASP A 302 12.19 11.46 11.13
CA ASP A 302 10.94 11.56 11.88
C ASP A 302 9.77 11.58 10.89
N VAL A 303 8.93 10.55 10.96
CA VAL A 303 7.77 10.32 10.10
C VAL A 303 6.51 10.56 10.91
N THR A 304 5.78 11.61 10.56
CA THR A 304 4.51 12.00 11.20
C THR A 304 3.33 11.54 10.36
N PHE A 305 2.58 10.57 10.85
CA PHE A 305 1.27 10.19 10.32
C PHE A 305 0.22 11.10 10.93
N THR A 306 -0.65 11.70 10.12
CA THR A 306 -1.82 12.47 10.56
C THR A 306 -3.08 11.87 9.95
N ALA A 307 -4.03 11.51 10.81
CA ALA A 307 -5.31 10.97 10.43
C ALA A 307 -6.24 12.06 9.89
N VAL A 308 -6.73 11.91 8.67
CA VAL A 308 -7.68 12.84 8.04
C VAL A 308 -9.10 12.27 8.10
N SER A 309 -9.31 11.05 7.60
CA SER A 309 -10.61 10.36 7.61
C SER A 309 -10.51 8.97 8.23
N PRO A 310 -11.58 8.46 8.85
CA PRO A 310 -11.69 7.05 9.24
C PRO A 310 -11.50 6.06 8.10
N GLY A 311 -10.91 4.91 8.43
CA GLY A 311 -10.57 3.83 7.51
C GLY A 311 -9.46 2.94 8.06
N SER A 312 -9.22 1.81 7.39
CA SER A 312 -8.04 0.98 7.62
C SER A 312 -7.07 1.18 6.45
N TYR A 313 -5.89 1.69 6.73
CA TYR A 313 -4.91 2.09 5.72
C TYR A 313 -3.68 1.17 5.79
N HIS A 314 -3.50 0.35 4.76
CA HIS A 314 -2.32 -0.45 4.52
C HIS A 314 -1.57 0.13 3.32
N PHE A 315 -0.31 0.51 3.51
CA PHE A 315 0.53 1.10 2.45
C PHE A 315 2.02 0.93 2.77
N SER A 316 2.86 1.35 1.84
CA SER A 316 4.31 1.25 1.93
C SER A 316 4.99 2.58 1.68
N ILE A 317 6.03 2.90 2.45
CA ILE A 317 6.96 3.99 2.18
C ILE A 317 8.27 3.38 1.67
N PRO A 318 8.61 3.54 0.37
CA PRO A 318 9.91 3.11 -0.14
C PRO A 318 11.04 4.01 0.36
N VAL A 319 12.21 3.41 0.59
CA VAL A 319 13.49 4.11 0.70
C VAL A 319 13.97 4.42 -0.70
N LEU A 320 14.10 5.70 -1.01
CA LEU A 320 14.56 6.19 -2.30
C LEU A 320 16.02 6.65 -2.19
N VAL A 321 16.86 6.19 -3.11
CA VAL A 321 18.25 6.63 -3.29
C VAL A 321 18.37 7.14 -4.73
N ASP A 322 18.68 8.42 -4.90
CA ASP A 322 18.60 9.13 -6.18
C ASP A 322 17.28 8.87 -6.95
N GLY A 323 16.16 8.84 -6.21
CA GLY A 323 14.81 8.59 -6.74
C GLY A 323 14.46 7.12 -6.97
N GLY A 324 15.44 6.21 -7.01
CA GLY A 324 15.24 4.77 -7.18
C GLY A 324 14.97 4.03 -5.87
N THR A 325 14.02 3.09 -5.88
CA THR A 325 13.65 2.30 -4.68
C THR A 325 14.71 1.25 -4.35
N MET A 326 15.30 1.33 -3.15
CA MET A 326 16.32 0.37 -2.65
C MET A 326 15.78 -0.61 -1.59
N ALA A 327 14.79 -0.17 -0.82
CA ALA A 327 14.13 -0.92 0.23
C ALA A 327 12.69 -0.42 0.43
N THR A 328 11.84 -1.19 1.09
CA THR A 328 10.44 -0.82 1.35
C THR A 328 10.00 -1.37 2.71
N GLU A 329 9.15 -0.63 3.41
CA GLU A 329 8.48 -1.08 4.64
C GLU A 329 6.95 -0.99 4.53
N GLN A 330 6.22 -1.39 5.57
CA GLN A 330 4.74 -1.46 5.55
C GLN A 330 4.09 -0.82 6.78
N ASP A 331 3.28 0.22 6.55
CA ASP A 331 2.47 0.88 7.57
C ASP A 331 1.03 0.35 7.60
N ASN A 332 0.49 0.17 8.81
CA ASN A 332 -0.87 -0.29 9.09
C ASN A 332 -1.57 0.68 10.05
N ILE A 333 -2.24 1.70 9.51
CA ILE A 333 -2.85 2.77 10.31
C ILE A 333 -4.37 2.61 10.29
N ILE A 334 -4.98 2.37 11.45
CA ILE A 334 -6.44 2.36 11.61
C ILE A 334 -6.88 3.74 12.11
N VAL A 335 -7.66 4.46 11.32
CA VAL A 335 -8.32 5.69 11.78
C VAL A 335 -9.76 5.36 12.18
N GLY A 336 -10.10 5.53 13.45
CA GLY A 336 -11.39 5.09 13.98
C GLY A 336 -11.68 5.58 15.40
N GLY A 337 -12.56 4.88 16.12
CA GLY A 337 -12.88 5.17 17.52
C GLY A 337 -13.52 6.55 17.75
N LEU A 338 -14.56 6.86 16.96
CA LEU A 338 -15.34 8.10 17.05
C LEU A 338 -16.61 7.92 17.92
N LEU A 339 -17.33 6.81 17.73
CA LEU A 339 -18.69 6.60 18.21
C LEU A 339 -18.73 5.69 19.44
N GLY A 340 -19.33 6.14 20.53
CA GLY A 340 -19.89 5.27 21.56
C GLY A 340 -21.15 4.56 21.04
N PHE A 341 -21.51 3.44 21.65
CA PHE A 341 -22.66 2.64 21.22
C PHE A 341 -24.00 3.28 21.68
N PRO A 342 -25.05 3.33 20.83
CA PRO A 342 -26.27 4.10 21.12
C PRO A 342 -27.23 3.44 22.11
N LEU A 343 -26.96 2.22 22.59
CA LEU A 343 -27.84 1.48 23.51
C LEU A 343 -27.13 1.18 24.84
N PRO A 344 -27.68 1.59 25.99
CA PRO A 344 -27.07 1.40 27.30
C PRO A 344 -27.02 -0.09 27.67
N GLY A 345 -25.93 -0.52 28.31
CA GLY A 345 -25.72 -1.93 28.70
C GLY A 345 -25.36 -2.87 27.56
N TYR A 346 -25.39 -2.41 26.31
CA TYR A 346 -25.00 -3.15 25.12
C TYR A 346 -23.68 -2.66 24.54
N THR A 347 -23.17 -3.44 23.59
CA THR A 347 -21.95 -3.18 22.84
C THR A 347 -22.25 -3.39 21.35
N PRO A 348 -21.41 -2.89 20.42
CA PRO A 348 -21.58 -3.16 18.99
C PRO A 348 -21.72 -4.66 18.65
N TYR A 349 -21.16 -5.54 19.48
CA TYR A 349 -21.10 -6.99 19.26
C TYR A 349 -22.11 -7.79 20.10
N THR A 350 -22.79 -7.18 21.08
CA THR A 350 -23.71 -7.88 21.99
C THR A 350 -25.16 -7.45 21.88
N ALA A 351 -25.45 -6.28 21.28
CA ALA A 351 -26.82 -5.89 20.94
C ALA A 351 -27.46 -6.95 20.02
N PRO A 352 -28.68 -7.44 20.28
CA PRO A 352 -29.39 -8.31 19.36
C PRO A 352 -29.60 -7.59 18.02
N VAL A 353 -29.27 -8.23 16.90
CA VAL A 353 -29.31 -7.61 15.56
C VAL A 353 -30.23 -8.39 14.62
N SER A 354 -31.24 -7.74 14.06
CA SER A 354 -32.19 -8.37 13.12
C SER A 354 -32.03 -7.92 11.67
N ALA A 355 -31.30 -6.83 11.43
CA ALA A 355 -30.78 -6.50 10.11
C ALA A 355 -29.48 -5.69 10.23
N VAL A 356 -28.61 -5.82 9.24
CA VAL A 356 -27.39 -5.01 9.11
C VAL A 356 -27.29 -4.40 7.72
N MET A 357 -26.36 -3.46 7.56
CA MET A 357 -26.08 -2.80 6.30
C MET A 357 -25.56 -3.78 5.24
N ASP A 358 -26.06 -3.66 4.01
CA ASP A 358 -25.55 -4.42 2.86
C ASP A 358 -24.44 -3.66 2.13
N ASN A 359 -23.19 -4.12 2.23
CA ASN A 359 -22.09 -3.46 1.52
C ASN A 359 -22.17 -3.66 0.00
N SER A 360 -22.95 -4.62 -0.51
CA SER A 360 -23.08 -4.86 -1.96
C SER A 360 -23.90 -3.79 -2.67
N VAL A 361 -24.77 -3.04 -1.96
CA VAL A 361 -25.54 -1.95 -2.58
C VAL A 361 -24.68 -0.71 -2.86
N LEU A 362 -23.61 -0.52 -2.08
CA LEU A 362 -22.64 0.56 -2.30
C LEU A 362 -21.77 0.35 -3.55
N GLU A 363 -21.73 -0.87 -4.09
CA GLU A 363 -21.00 -1.22 -5.30
C GLU A 363 -21.86 -1.06 -6.58
N ARG A 364 -23.15 -0.69 -6.42
CA ARG A 364 -24.09 -0.46 -7.54
C ARG A 364 -23.98 0.97 -8.04
N THR A 365 -24.30 1.18 -9.32
CA THR A 365 -24.36 2.51 -9.94
C THR A 365 -25.66 2.66 -10.72
N PRO A 366 -26.63 3.46 -10.26
CA PRO A 366 -26.64 4.22 -8.99
C PRO A 366 -26.70 3.31 -7.74
N ILE A 367 -26.47 3.88 -6.56
CA ILE A 367 -26.63 3.18 -5.27
C ILE A 367 -28.12 3.02 -4.96
N GLU A 368 -28.56 1.76 -4.83
CA GLU A 368 -29.96 1.39 -4.66
C GLU A 368 -30.17 0.54 -3.39
N PHE A 369 -30.69 1.18 -2.33
CA PHE A 369 -31.15 0.50 -1.12
C PHE A 369 -32.50 -0.20 -1.34
N TYR A 370 -32.82 -1.15 -0.47
CA TYR A 370 -34.04 -1.97 -0.45
C TYR A 370 -34.31 -2.83 -1.70
N VAL A 371 -33.28 -3.06 -2.53
CA VAL A 371 -33.33 -3.94 -3.69
C VAL A 371 -32.56 -5.25 -3.39
N PRO A 372 -33.25 -6.37 -3.08
CA PRO A 372 -32.60 -7.63 -2.74
C PRO A 372 -31.78 -8.21 -3.90
N GLY A 373 -30.53 -8.60 -3.63
CA GLY A 373 -29.68 -9.34 -4.57
C GLY A 373 -29.73 -10.85 -4.33
N ASP A 374 -29.12 -11.64 -5.22
CA ASP A 374 -28.84 -13.06 -4.94
C ASP A 374 -27.56 -13.26 -4.10
N VAL A 375 -26.74 -12.22 -4.02
CA VAL A 375 -25.50 -12.15 -3.23
C VAL A 375 -25.46 -10.83 -2.47
N ILE A 376 -24.88 -10.86 -1.27
CA ILE A 376 -24.67 -9.73 -0.37
C ILE A 376 -23.21 -9.69 0.14
N LYS A 377 -22.77 -8.56 0.71
CA LYS A 377 -21.44 -8.43 1.33
C LYS A 377 -21.53 -7.90 2.76
N ALA A 378 -20.91 -8.63 3.69
CA ALA A 378 -20.75 -8.21 5.08
C ALA A 378 -19.67 -7.11 5.25
N PHE A 379 -19.59 -6.54 6.45
CA PHE A 379 -18.65 -5.49 6.89
C PHE A 379 -17.17 -5.74 6.55
N ASN A 380 -16.74 -7.00 6.41
CA ASN A 380 -15.35 -7.39 6.11
C ASN A 380 -15.16 -7.89 4.67
N GLY A 381 -16.21 -7.82 3.85
CA GLY A 381 -16.21 -8.34 2.47
C GLY A 381 -16.65 -9.80 2.33
N GLU A 382 -16.94 -10.52 3.42
CA GLU A 382 -17.49 -11.88 3.35
C GLU A 382 -18.80 -11.92 2.56
N ILE A 383 -18.95 -12.97 1.77
CA ILE A 383 -20.04 -13.14 0.82
C ILE A 383 -21.15 -14.00 1.42
N GLY A 384 -22.37 -13.48 1.44
CA GLY A 384 -23.58 -14.24 1.75
C GLY A 384 -24.40 -14.48 0.48
N GLU A 385 -24.86 -15.72 0.29
CA GLU A 385 -25.58 -16.13 -0.90
C GLU A 385 -27.00 -16.57 -0.55
N LYS A 386 -27.97 -16.14 -1.35
CA LYS A 386 -29.40 -16.37 -1.13
C LYS A 386 -29.79 -17.85 -1.22
N GLN A 387 -29.06 -18.62 -2.03
CA GLN A 387 -29.28 -20.06 -2.22
C GLN A 387 -29.01 -20.90 -0.97
N TYR A 388 -28.15 -20.44 -0.07
CA TYR A 388 -27.89 -21.05 1.25
C TYR A 388 -28.68 -20.37 2.38
N GLY A 389 -29.48 -19.37 2.01
CA GLY A 389 -30.29 -18.56 2.90
C GLY A 389 -31.68 -19.15 3.17
N VAL A 390 -32.46 -18.39 3.95
CA VAL A 390 -33.87 -18.66 4.25
C VAL A 390 -34.68 -17.37 4.09
N THR A 391 -35.95 -17.46 3.74
CA THR A 391 -36.85 -16.31 3.90
C THR A 391 -37.43 -16.35 5.30
N TYR A 392 -37.09 -15.35 6.11
CA TYR A 392 -37.63 -15.18 7.45
C TYR A 392 -38.90 -14.31 7.40
N LEU A 393 -39.90 -14.67 8.19
CA LEU A 393 -41.04 -13.81 8.49
C LEU A 393 -40.71 -13.09 9.79
N ASP A 394 -40.53 -11.77 9.75
CA ASP A 394 -40.32 -11.02 10.99
C ASP A 394 -41.57 -11.05 11.88
N PRO A 395 -41.46 -10.72 13.19
CA PRO A 395 -42.60 -10.77 14.12
C PRO A 395 -43.78 -9.85 13.75
N TYR A 396 -43.67 -9.09 12.66
CA TYR A 396 -44.59 -8.07 12.18
C TYR A 396 -45.19 -8.43 10.81
N GLY A 397 -44.85 -9.60 10.28
CA GLY A 397 -45.45 -10.16 9.07
C GLY A 397 -44.72 -9.80 7.77
N GLN A 398 -43.52 -9.23 7.84
CA GLN A 398 -42.74 -8.87 6.65
C GLN A 398 -41.71 -9.95 6.31
N TYR A 399 -41.68 -10.34 5.04
CA TYR A 399 -40.77 -11.38 4.53
C TYR A 399 -39.43 -10.76 4.13
N TRP A 400 -38.35 -11.25 4.74
CA TRP A 400 -36.98 -10.80 4.44
C TRP A 400 -36.07 -11.98 4.08
N PRO A 401 -35.27 -11.88 3.01
CA PRO A 401 -34.24 -12.86 2.72
C PRO A 401 -33.08 -12.74 3.72
N ALA A 402 -32.79 -13.81 4.44
CA ALA A 402 -31.60 -13.95 5.25
C ALA A 402 -30.61 -14.87 4.52
N TYR A 403 -29.34 -14.50 4.50
CA TYR A 403 -28.32 -15.11 3.64
C TYR A 403 -27.34 -15.91 4.48
N LYS A 404 -26.64 -16.85 3.84
CA LYS A 404 -25.57 -17.64 4.45
C LYS A 404 -24.39 -17.75 3.50
N ASN A 405 -23.17 -17.86 4.03
CA ASN A 405 -22.00 -18.20 3.22
C ASN A 405 -22.08 -19.67 2.74
N SER A 406 -21.38 -19.96 1.64
CA SER A 406 -21.24 -21.31 1.09
C SER A 406 -20.51 -22.29 2.01
N THR A 407 -19.69 -21.78 2.93
CA THR A 407 -18.93 -22.57 3.93
C THR A 407 -19.77 -22.98 5.15
N GLY A 408 -20.93 -22.35 5.37
CA GLY A 408 -21.84 -22.62 6.48
C GLY A 408 -21.44 -22.02 7.85
N THR A 409 -20.43 -21.15 7.91
CA THR A 409 -19.91 -20.48 9.11
C THR A 409 -20.63 -19.16 9.43
N ASP A 410 -20.39 -18.58 10.60
CA ASP A 410 -20.89 -17.23 10.93
C ASP A 410 -20.14 -16.12 10.15
N PHE A 411 -20.68 -14.89 10.21
CA PHE A 411 -20.05 -13.69 9.63
C PHE A 411 -19.37 -12.82 10.70
N PHE A 412 -18.13 -12.40 10.46
CA PHE A 412 -17.26 -11.80 11.50
C PHE A 412 -16.82 -10.35 11.22
N PRO A 413 -17.04 -9.40 12.15
CA PRO A 413 -16.60 -8.01 11.96
C PRO A 413 -15.07 -7.88 11.84
N PRO A 414 -14.55 -6.81 11.23
CA PRO A 414 -13.12 -6.59 11.06
C PRO A 414 -12.33 -6.75 12.38
N SER A 415 -11.14 -7.31 12.26
CA SER A 415 -10.41 -7.92 13.39
C SER A 415 -10.07 -6.96 14.53
N GLY A 416 -10.62 -7.23 15.71
CA GLY A 416 -10.09 -6.83 17.01
C GLY A 416 -9.80 -8.07 17.87
N THR A 417 -8.93 -7.98 18.88
CA THR A 417 -8.62 -9.11 19.75
C THR A 417 -9.87 -9.63 20.47
N GLY A 418 -10.18 -10.93 20.29
CA GLY A 418 -11.38 -11.54 20.84
C GLY A 418 -12.61 -11.50 19.93
N VAL A 419 -12.42 -11.49 18.59
CA VAL A 419 -13.46 -11.53 17.56
C VAL A 419 -14.61 -12.48 17.93
N ARG A 420 -15.84 -11.95 17.91
CA ARG A 420 -17.10 -12.69 18.04
C ARG A 420 -18.02 -12.27 16.89
N PRO A 421 -18.94 -13.13 16.41
CA PRO A 421 -19.97 -12.70 15.48
C PRO A 421 -20.85 -11.64 16.16
N LEU A 422 -21.59 -10.85 15.36
CA LEU A 422 -22.68 -10.05 15.93
C LEU A 422 -23.72 -11.00 16.55
N ASN A 423 -24.43 -10.51 17.57
CA ASN A 423 -25.51 -11.25 18.21
C ASN A 423 -26.77 -11.24 17.32
N TYR A 424 -26.75 -11.98 16.21
CA TYR A 424 -27.87 -12.04 15.27
C TYR A 424 -29.08 -12.75 15.88
N SER A 425 -30.25 -12.09 15.88
CA SER A 425 -31.49 -12.67 16.42
C SER A 425 -31.92 -13.96 15.71
N ASN A 426 -31.52 -14.12 14.44
CA ASN A 426 -31.80 -15.29 13.59
C ASN A 426 -30.67 -16.33 13.57
N GLY A 427 -29.73 -16.30 14.52
CA GLY A 427 -28.66 -17.28 14.63
C GLY A 427 -27.58 -17.12 13.56
N THR A 428 -27.25 -18.20 12.83
CA THR A 428 -26.16 -18.20 11.82
C THR A 428 -26.53 -17.52 10.49
N TYR A 429 -27.71 -16.91 10.40
CA TYR A 429 -28.22 -16.26 9.18
C TYR A 429 -28.05 -14.75 9.23
N LEU A 430 -27.40 -14.23 8.19
CA LEU A 430 -27.16 -12.83 8.00
C LEU A 430 -28.41 -12.18 7.39
N SER A 431 -29.24 -11.60 8.26
CA SER A 431 -30.58 -11.10 7.91
C SER A 431 -30.51 -9.75 7.20
N TYR A 432 -30.90 -9.71 5.93
CA TYR A 432 -30.67 -8.56 5.03
C TYR A 432 -31.96 -8.09 4.37
N ALA A 433 -32.00 -6.78 4.12
CA ALA A 433 -33.13 -6.09 3.50
C ALA A 433 -32.68 -5.06 2.44
N GLY A 434 -31.40 -5.08 2.05
CA GLY A 434 -30.78 -3.97 1.31
C GLY A 434 -30.81 -2.65 2.09
N ASN A 435 -30.86 -2.71 3.42
CA ASN A 435 -31.04 -1.56 4.30
C ASN A 435 -29.71 -0.77 4.44
N PRO A 436 -29.73 0.58 4.50
CA PRO A 436 -28.55 1.42 4.76
C PRO A 436 -27.89 1.23 6.15
N GLY A 437 -28.54 0.61 7.12
CA GLY A 437 -28.04 0.54 8.50
C GLY A 437 -28.43 -0.72 9.27
N TYR A 438 -28.45 -0.57 10.60
CA TYR A 438 -28.53 -1.66 11.56
C TYR A 438 -29.86 -1.59 12.33
N ASN A 439 -30.61 -2.69 12.35
CA ASN A 439 -31.75 -2.87 13.25
C ASN A 439 -31.29 -3.63 14.49
N TYR A 440 -31.23 -2.94 15.62
CA TYR A 440 -30.99 -3.55 16.92
C TYR A 440 -32.32 -3.87 17.60
N GLU A 441 -32.58 -5.14 17.92
CA GLU A 441 -33.80 -5.55 18.63
C GLU A 441 -33.66 -5.32 20.13
N VAL A 442 -34.44 -4.37 20.62
CA VAL A 442 -34.46 -3.94 22.01
C VAL A 442 -35.87 -3.48 22.38
N PRO A 443 -36.35 -3.74 23.61
CA PRO A 443 -37.72 -3.42 24.00
C PRO A 443 -38.09 -1.95 23.83
N GLU A 444 -39.37 -1.69 23.55
CA GLU A 444 -40.02 -0.38 23.73
C GLU A 444 -39.56 0.32 25.03
N GLY A 445 -39.27 1.62 24.94
CA GLY A 445 -38.83 2.40 26.09
C GLY A 445 -37.36 2.24 26.47
N THR A 446 -36.57 1.40 25.77
CA THR A 446 -35.12 1.35 25.96
C THR A 446 -34.50 2.72 25.65
N PRO A 447 -33.70 3.34 26.54
CA PRO A 447 -33.08 4.63 26.29
C PRO A 447 -32.11 4.59 25.11
N VAL A 448 -32.09 5.65 24.30
CA VAL A 448 -31.20 5.83 23.15
C VAL A 448 -30.20 6.93 23.49
N LEU A 449 -28.92 6.64 23.30
CA LEU A 449 -27.80 7.51 23.66
C LEU A 449 -27.21 8.23 22.44
N ALA A 450 -26.77 9.47 22.64
CA ALA A 450 -25.88 10.14 21.69
C ALA A 450 -24.57 9.36 21.54
N THR A 451 -24.23 8.94 20.31
CA THR A 451 -23.03 8.16 19.99
C THR A 451 -21.76 9.00 20.10
N ALA A 452 -21.85 10.29 19.82
CA ALA A 452 -20.79 11.27 20.06
C ALA A 452 -21.39 12.65 20.31
N ASP A 453 -20.55 13.59 20.75
CA ASP A 453 -20.93 15.00 20.90
C ASP A 453 -21.40 15.55 19.55
N GLY A 454 -22.31 16.53 19.56
CA GLY A 454 -22.76 17.16 18.33
C GLY A 454 -24.06 17.95 18.46
N LYS A 455 -24.62 18.34 17.31
CA LYS A 455 -25.92 19.01 17.20
C LYS A 455 -26.96 18.01 16.73
N LEU A 456 -27.97 17.76 17.55
CA LEU A 456 -29.07 16.85 17.28
C LEU A 456 -30.23 17.58 16.62
N TYR A 457 -30.68 17.08 15.47
CA TYR A 457 -31.78 17.64 14.67
C TYR A 457 -32.91 16.63 14.52
N LYS A 458 -34.15 17.13 14.40
CA LYS A 458 -35.25 16.37 13.78
C LYS A 458 -34.97 16.26 12.27
N ALA A 459 -35.08 15.07 11.68
CA ALA A 459 -35.14 14.97 10.22
C ALA A 459 -36.48 15.56 9.73
N VAL A 460 -36.46 16.45 8.74
CA VAL A 460 -37.70 16.94 8.08
C VAL A 460 -38.13 15.93 7.02
N ILE A 461 -37.16 15.49 6.21
CA ILE A 461 -37.21 14.40 5.23
C ILE A 461 -35.90 13.63 5.44
N ASP A 462 -35.92 12.33 5.18
CA ASP A 462 -34.71 11.51 5.08
C ASP A 462 -34.47 11.16 3.61
N PRO A 463 -33.37 11.61 2.96
CA PRO A 463 -33.08 11.26 1.58
C PRO A 463 -32.96 9.75 1.31
N VAL A 464 -32.66 8.95 2.33
CA VAL A 464 -32.42 7.50 2.23
C VAL A 464 -33.67 6.69 2.61
N ASN A 465 -34.28 6.99 3.77
CA ASN A 465 -35.49 6.29 4.27
C ASN A 465 -36.82 6.97 3.89
N GLY A 466 -36.77 8.08 3.16
CA GLY A 466 -37.94 8.88 2.76
C GLY A 466 -38.46 9.81 3.87
N ALA A 467 -39.27 9.29 4.80
CA ALA A 467 -40.01 10.14 5.73
C ALA A 467 -39.16 10.63 6.92
N GLY A 468 -39.45 11.85 7.39
CA GLY A 468 -38.76 12.47 8.52
C GLY A 468 -39.31 12.07 9.90
N TYR A 469 -39.02 12.93 10.87
CA TYR A 469 -39.30 12.72 12.29
C TYR A 469 -40.77 12.45 12.58
N ASP A 470 -41.70 13.20 12.00
CA ASP A 470 -43.11 13.13 12.37
C ASP A 470 -43.80 11.83 11.90
N TYR A 471 -43.09 10.97 11.16
CA TYR A 471 -43.53 9.62 10.75
C TYR A 471 -42.69 8.51 11.41
N TYR A 472 -41.36 8.58 11.32
CA TYR A 472 -40.46 7.51 11.80
C TYR A 472 -39.76 7.82 13.14
N ASN A 473 -40.02 8.97 13.77
CA ASN A 473 -39.20 9.52 14.86
C ASN A 473 -37.70 9.58 14.50
N ASN A 474 -37.42 9.88 13.23
CA ASN A 474 -36.08 9.98 12.66
C ASN A 474 -35.37 11.27 13.08
N SER A 475 -34.22 11.13 13.75
CA SER A 475 -33.35 12.23 14.17
C SER A 475 -31.89 11.91 13.88
N TYR A 476 -31.04 12.94 13.76
CA TYR A 476 -29.62 12.75 13.50
C TYR A 476 -28.75 13.74 14.27
N ILE A 477 -27.55 13.29 14.65
CA ILE A 477 -26.51 14.15 15.23
C ILE A 477 -25.50 14.48 14.15
N ASP A 478 -25.28 15.77 13.91
CA ASP A 478 -24.08 16.28 13.23
C ASP A 478 -22.93 16.37 14.25
N HIS A 479 -21.90 15.54 14.06
CA HIS A 479 -20.72 15.51 14.93
C HIS A 479 -19.69 16.61 14.60
N GLN A 480 -20.00 17.50 13.65
CA GLN A 480 -19.18 18.64 13.21
C GLN A 480 -17.78 18.25 12.71
N ASN A 481 -17.64 17.01 12.21
CA ASN A 481 -16.41 16.42 11.69
C ASN A 481 -16.63 15.64 10.38
N GLY A 482 -17.74 15.91 9.69
CA GLY A 482 -18.17 15.21 8.47
C GLY A 482 -19.04 13.97 8.73
N TYR A 483 -19.06 13.42 9.95
CA TYR A 483 -19.89 12.26 10.31
C TYR A 483 -21.22 12.65 10.92
N PHE A 484 -22.25 11.87 10.58
CA PHE A 484 -23.60 11.96 11.10
C PHE A 484 -24.04 10.61 11.63
N SER A 485 -24.57 10.55 12.85
CA SER A 485 -25.26 9.36 13.38
C SER A 485 -26.76 9.57 13.27
N TRP A 486 -27.47 8.65 12.60
CA TRP A 486 -28.92 8.70 12.39
C TRP A 486 -29.63 7.66 13.25
N TYR A 487 -30.80 8.04 13.77
CA TYR A 487 -31.58 7.29 14.74
C TYR A 487 -33.05 7.28 14.31
N LEU A 488 -33.53 6.12 13.89
CA LEU A 488 -34.90 5.89 13.46
C LEU A 488 -35.64 5.03 14.49
N TYR A 489 -36.94 5.25 14.62
CA TYR A 489 -37.81 4.67 15.66
C TYR A 489 -37.42 5.08 17.10
N ALA A 490 -36.88 6.30 17.27
CA ALA A 490 -36.35 6.80 18.53
C ALA A 490 -36.93 8.18 18.94
N PRO A 491 -38.19 8.29 19.39
CA PRO A 491 -38.78 9.54 19.89
C PRO A 491 -37.89 10.21 20.95
N LEU A 492 -37.56 11.47 20.69
CA LEU A 492 -36.70 12.30 21.52
C LEU A 492 -37.39 12.70 22.82
N THR A 493 -36.59 12.93 23.86
CA THR A 493 -37.11 13.37 25.17
C THR A 493 -37.75 14.77 25.08
N PRO A 494 -38.73 15.10 25.95
CA PRO A 494 -39.34 16.43 25.97
C PRO A 494 -38.34 17.58 26.16
N ALA A 495 -37.24 17.34 26.87
CA ALA A 495 -36.16 18.33 27.05
C ALA A 495 -35.43 18.62 25.73
N ILE A 496 -35.02 17.56 25.01
CA ILE A 496 -34.39 17.68 23.69
C ILE A 496 -35.34 18.36 22.69
N LEU A 497 -36.62 17.98 22.68
CA LEU A 497 -37.62 18.60 21.79
C LEU A 497 -37.83 20.09 22.11
N ALA A 498 -37.84 20.48 23.40
CA ALA A 498 -37.95 21.88 23.79
C ALA A 498 -36.74 22.70 23.32
N GLU A 499 -35.53 22.13 23.38
CA GLU A 499 -34.31 22.78 22.90
C GLU A 499 -34.28 22.90 21.37
N ILE A 500 -34.63 21.84 20.63
CA ILE A 500 -34.77 21.87 19.17
C ILE A 500 -35.80 22.91 18.73
N ASN A 501 -36.95 23.00 19.42
CA ASN A 501 -37.99 23.98 19.09
C ASN A 501 -37.56 25.44 19.35
N LEU A 502 -36.56 25.67 20.22
CA LEU A 502 -36.02 27.00 20.53
C LEU A 502 -34.88 27.38 19.58
N ASN A 503 -33.97 26.45 19.30
CA ASN A 503 -32.67 26.71 18.65
C ASN A 503 -32.56 26.15 17.21
N GLY A 504 -33.50 25.32 16.78
CA GLY A 504 -33.41 24.50 15.56
C GLY A 504 -32.65 23.19 15.74
N TYR A 505 -31.91 23.03 16.86
CA TYR A 505 -31.16 21.82 17.24
C TYR A 505 -31.05 21.71 18.77
N ALA A 506 -30.72 20.53 19.28
CA ALA A 506 -30.26 20.35 20.67
C ALA A 506 -28.75 20.10 20.69
N GLN A 507 -28.03 20.74 21.61
CA GLN A 507 -26.61 20.45 21.82
C GLN A 507 -26.49 19.20 22.70
N VAL A 508 -25.91 18.14 22.17
CA VAL A 508 -25.80 16.85 22.87
C VAL A 508 -24.35 16.44 23.12
N THR A 509 -24.15 15.74 24.24
CA THR A 509 -22.88 15.11 24.62
C THR A 509 -22.99 13.59 24.53
N LYS A 510 -21.90 12.91 24.15
CA LYS A 510 -21.82 11.46 24.06
C LYS A 510 -22.32 10.78 25.35
N GLY A 511 -23.18 9.77 25.19
CA GLY A 511 -23.77 9.02 26.30
C GLY A 511 -24.99 9.71 26.96
N GLN A 512 -25.35 10.93 26.56
CA GLN A 512 -26.61 11.56 26.95
C GLN A 512 -27.80 10.79 26.37
N VAL A 513 -28.83 10.55 27.18
CA VAL A 513 -30.11 10.01 26.70
C VAL A 513 -30.79 11.08 25.84
N ILE A 514 -30.90 10.81 24.53
CA ILE A 514 -31.54 11.71 23.56
C ILE A 514 -33.02 11.38 23.37
N GLY A 515 -33.38 10.10 23.47
CA GLY A 515 -34.72 9.58 23.25
C GLY A 515 -34.88 8.16 23.80
N HIS A 516 -35.96 7.50 23.41
CA HIS A 516 -36.22 6.09 23.75
C HIS A 516 -36.75 5.35 22.53
N VAL A 517 -36.59 4.03 22.49
CA VAL A 517 -37.16 3.16 21.43
C VAL A 517 -38.69 3.33 21.42
N ALA A 518 -39.25 3.54 20.23
CA ALA A 518 -40.64 3.93 20.04
C ALA A 518 -41.64 2.85 20.47
N ALA A 519 -42.74 3.30 21.07
CA ALA A 519 -43.98 2.55 21.07
C ALA A 519 -44.51 2.41 19.64
N ALA A 520 -45.25 1.32 19.37
CA ALA A 520 -45.74 0.98 18.04
C ALA A 520 -46.51 2.13 17.35
N VAL A 521 -45.88 2.80 16.39
CA VAL A 521 -46.54 3.75 15.49
C VAL A 521 -47.34 2.94 14.46
N PRO A 522 -48.55 3.36 14.02
CA PRO A 522 -49.31 2.62 13.02
C PRO A 522 -48.48 2.30 11.77
N ASN A 523 -48.46 1.03 11.36
CA ASN A 523 -47.66 0.48 10.25
C ASN A 523 -46.13 0.56 10.41
N THR A 524 -45.61 0.72 11.63
CA THR A 524 -44.16 0.57 11.91
C THR A 524 -43.82 -0.75 12.60
N ILE A 525 -42.58 -1.16 12.44
CA ILE A 525 -42.01 -2.41 12.95
C ILE A 525 -41.57 -2.16 14.40
N LYS A 526 -42.07 -2.94 15.37
CA LYS A 526 -41.86 -2.65 16.82
C LYS A 526 -40.49 -3.09 17.33
N ASP A 527 -40.20 -2.71 18.58
CA ASP A 527 -39.11 -3.23 19.43
C ASP A 527 -37.73 -3.20 18.76
N ARG A 528 -37.36 -2.05 18.17
CA ARG A 528 -36.03 -1.83 17.59
C ARG A 528 -35.56 -0.39 17.63
N LEU A 529 -34.25 -0.21 17.74
CA LEU A 529 -33.56 1.00 17.25
C LEU A 529 -33.04 0.72 15.84
N HIS A 530 -33.33 1.59 14.88
CA HIS A 530 -32.62 1.60 13.61
C HIS A 530 -31.54 2.68 13.61
N PHE A 531 -30.31 2.31 13.24
CA PHE A 531 -29.12 3.15 13.35
C PHE A 531 -28.27 3.12 12.07
N GLU A 532 -27.86 4.30 11.60
CA GLU A 532 -26.97 4.47 10.46
C GLU A 532 -25.85 5.45 10.78
N VAL A 533 -24.78 5.39 9.97
CA VAL A 533 -23.76 6.44 9.91
C VAL A 533 -23.68 6.96 8.48
N ARG A 534 -23.62 8.28 8.33
CA ARG A 534 -23.40 8.96 7.04
C ARG A 534 -22.16 9.85 7.13
N CYS A 535 -21.43 10.02 6.04
CA CYS A 535 -20.20 10.80 5.96
C CYS A 535 -20.21 11.76 4.76
N ASN A 536 -19.84 13.02 5.00
CA ASN A 536 -19.73 14.10 4.00
C ASN A 536 -21.03 14.39 3.21
N GLY A 537 -22.18 14.18 3.85
CA GLY A 537 -23.51 14.44 3.29
C GLY A 537 -24.58 13.55 3.93
N ASN A 538 -25.81 13.63 3.42
CA ASN A 538 -26.98 12.92 3.95
C ASN A 538 -27.72 12.04 2.92
N ASP A 539 -27.22 11.95 1.68
CA ASP A 539 -27.82 11.16 0.59
C ASP A 539 -27.33 9.69 0.58
N ASN A 540 -27.90 8.87 -0.30
CA ASN A 540 -27.56 7.44 -0.43
C ASN A 540 -26.05 7.16 -0.56
N GLN A 541 -25.34 8.02 -1.29
CA GLN A 541 -23.89 7.91 -1.53
C GLN A 541 -23.03 8.22 -0.29
N ASN A 542 -23.62 8.75 0.77
CA ASN A 542 -22.93 9.15 2.00
C ASN A 542 -23.04 8.09 3.10
N VAL A 543 -23.89 7.06 2.95
CA VAL A 543 -24.06 6.00 3.96
C VAL A 543 -22.80 5.15 4.06
N VAL A 544 -22.33 4.91 5.29
CA VAL A 544 -21.11 4.15 5.56
C VAL A 544 -21.31 3.12 6.67
N ASP A 545 -20.66 1.96 6.53
CA ASP A 545 -20.70 0.89 7.51
C ASP A 545 -19.76 1.20 8.70
N PRO A 546 -20.29 1.42 9.93
CA PRO A 546 -19.47 1.77 11.10
C PRO A 546 -18.64 0.61 11.64
N TYR A 547 -18.99 -0.64 11.32
CA TYR A 547 -18.23 -1.83 11.70
C TYR A 547 -17.05 -2.04 10.75
N LYS A 548 -17.28 -1.89 9.44
CA LYS A 548 -16.25 -1.91 8.39
C LYS A 548 -15.17 -0.86 8.61
N LEU A 549 -15.58 0.36 8.99
CA LEU A 549 -14.70 1.50 9.23
C LEU A 549 -14.11 1.57 10.65
N GLY A 550 -14.46 0.65 11.56
CA GLY A 550 -13.96 0.69 12.94
C GLY A 550 -14.34 1.97 13.71
N LEU A 551 -15.51 2.54 13.41
CA LEU A 551 -15.94 3.81 14.01
C LEU A 551 -16.30 3.68 15.49
N TRP A 552 -16.67 2.48 15.94
CA TRP A 552 -16.99 2.21 17.33
C TRP A 552 -15.76 2.35 18.23
N LEU A 553 -15.93 3.06 19.36
CA LEU A 553 -14.94 3.07 20.43
C LEU A 553 -14.78 1.66 21.00
N PRO A 554 -13.53 1.18 21.22
CA PRO A 554 -13.31 -0.04 21.96
C PRO A 554 -13.84 0.13 23.39
N ASN A 555 -14.53 -0.88 23.92
CA ASN A 555 -15.04 -0.84 25.27
C ASN A 555 -13.89 -0.90 26.29
N THR A 556 -13.48 0.26 26.81
CA THR A 556 -12.54 0.36 27.94
C THR A 556 -13.19 0.07 29.31
N GLY A 557 -14.47 -0.28 29.32
CA GLY A 557 -15.18 -0.79 30.49
C GLY A 557 -14.44 -1.97 31.12
N HIS A 558 -13.79 -1.69 32.27
CA HIS A 558 -12.94 -2.55 33.09
C HIS A 558 -11.41 -2.58 32.84
N VAL A 559 -10.82 -1.83 31.90
CA VAL A 559 -9.35 -1.90 31.67
C VAL A 559 -8.58 -0.60 32.00
N GLU A 560 -9.15 0.58 31.78
CA GLU A 560 -8.44 1.85 32.07
C GLU A 560 -8.15 2.08 33.57
N ALA A 561 -8.87 1.41 34.47
CA ALA A 561 -8.62 1.46 35.92
C ALA A 561 -7.36 0.67 36.37
N VAL A 562 -6.78 -0.19 35.52
CA VAL A 562 -5.63 -1.04 35.88
C VAL A 562 -4.30 -0.44 35.36
N LEU A 563 -4.33 0.32 34.26
CA LEU A 563 -3.10 0.85 33.66
C LEU A 563 -2.64 2.19 34.26
N LEU A 564 -3.55 3.00 34.84
CA LEU A 564 -3.18 4.24 35.53
C LEU A 564 -2.52 4.03 36.91
N LEU A 565 -2.63 2.83 37.49
CA LEU A 565 -2.07 2.51 38.82
C LEU A 565 -0.63 1.95 38.78
N LEU A 566 0.01 1.92 37.60
CA LEU A 566 1.37 1.40 37.41
C LEU A 566 2.39 2.46 36.94
N LEU A 567 2.04 3.76 37.01
CA LEU A 567 2.86 4.86 36.51
C LEU A 567 3.18 5.99 37.52
N GLU A 568 2.74 5.90 38.78
CA GLU A 568 2.98 6.97 39.78
C GLU A 568 3.95 6.62 40.94
N ASP A 569 4.37 5.35 41.13
CA ASP A 569 5.28 4.96 42.22
C ASP A 569 6.59 4.31 41.73
N ALA A 570 7.51 5.13 41.23
CA ALA A 570 8.93 4.79 41.11
C ALA A 570 9.78 6.01 41.51
N PRO A 571 10.42 6.03 42.71
CA PRO A 571 11.23 7.17 43.14
C PRO A 571 12.52 7.27 42.31
N PRO A 572 13.08 8.48 42.13
CA PRO A 572 14.25 8.70 41.30
C PRO A 572 15.52 8.10 41.93
N MET A 573 16.13 7.15 41.23
CA MET A 573 17.50 6.70 41.53
C MET A 573 18.49 7.80 41.12
N ALA A 574 19.25 8.29 42.09
CA ALA A 574 20.29 9.29 41.87
C ALA A 574 21.56 8.69 41.22
N TYR A 575 22.40 9.59 40.68
CA TYR A 575 23.70 9.37 40.02
C TYR A 575 24.63 8.37 40.70
#